data_AF-A0A534BRD2-F1
#
_entry.id   AF-A0A534BRD2-F1
#
_cell.length_a   1.000
_cell.length_b   1.000
_cell.length_c   1.000
_cell.angle_alpha   90.00
_cell.angle_beta   90.00
_cell.angle_gamma   90.00
#
_symmetry.space_group_name_H-M   'P 1'
#
loop_
_entity.id
_entity.type
_entity.pdbx_description
1 polymer ?
#
loop_
_entity_poly.entity_id
_entity_poly.type
_entity_poly.pdbx_seq_one_letter_code
_entity_poly.pdbx_strand_id
1 'polypeptide(L)'
;MRDSNRFVAMGKRLSSCIDIRYAAAQAPQRASAYLIADDRAIVYRMRAESWDGVADINNQVMARLYLQEFDQVWNASEVERGLRTRTARRG
;
A
#
# COMPACT_ATOMS: atom_id res chain seq x y z
N MET A 1 0.80 17.56 17.31
CA MET A 1 1.85 16.59 16.93
C MET A 1 1.14 15.38 16.34
N ARG A 2 1.37 15.05 15.06
CA ARG A 2 0.72 13.92 14.38
C ARG A 2 1.04 12.65 15.15
N ASP A 3 0.04 12.04 15.79
CA ASP A 3 0.15 10.68 16.31
C ASP A 3 0.60 9.81 15.14
N SER A 4 1.88 9.47 15.18
CA SER A 4 2.54 8.74 14.13
C SER A 4 2.00 7.32 14.23
N ASN A 5 1.15 6.95 13.28
CA ASN A 5 0.55 5.62 13.23
C ASN A 5 1.65 4.57 13.52
N ARG A 6 1.40 3.70 14.51
CA ARG A 6 2.41 2.72 14.99
C ARG A 6 2.94 1.82 13.86
N PHE A 7 2.15 1.63 12.80
CA PHE A 7 2.60 0.95 11.57
C PHE A 7 3.70 1.70 10.82
N VAL A 8 3.63 3.03 10.76
CA VAL A 8 4.67 3.86 10.13
C VAL A 8 5.95 3.81 10.96
N ALA A 9 5.84 3.83 12.29
CA ALA A 9 6.98 3.67 13.18
C ALA A 9 7.63 2.28 13.05
N MET A 10 6.83 1.23 12.88
CA MET A 10 7.31 -0.12 12.61
C MET A 10 7.97 -0.24 11.23
N GLY A 11 7.35 0.31 10.17
CA GLY A 11 7.89 0.28 8.81
C GLY A 11 9.28 0.90 8.72
N LYS A 12 9.53 1.98 9.48
CA LYS A 12 10.87 2.58 9.61
C LYS A 12 11.93 1.62 10.18
N ARG A 13 11.55 0.67 11.04
CA ARG A 13 12.47 -0.33 11.62
C ARG A 13 12.69 -1.54 10.71
N LEU A 14 11.72 -1.86 9.87
CA LEU A 14 11.72 -3.01 8.95
C LEU A 14 11.82 -2.56 7.48
N SER A 15 12.55 -1.48 7.24
CA SER A 15 12.62 -0.80 5.94
C SER A 15 13.19 -1.66 4.81
N SER A 16 13.80 -2.82 5.10
CA SER A 16 14.23 -3.80 4.10
C SER A 16 13.07 -4.61 3.51
N CYS A 17 11.92 -4.66 4.18
CA CYS A 17 10.80 -5.53 3.83
C CYS A 17 9.46 -4.80 3.73
N ILE A 18 9.41 -3.52 4.11
CA ILE A 18 8.19 -2.71 4.13
C ILE A 18 8.51 -1.35 3.54
N ASP A 19 7.84 -1.01 2.43
CA ASP A 19 7.79 0.35 1.91
C ASP A 19 6.43 0.98 2.22
N ILE A 20 6.46 2.26 2.59
CA ILE A 20 5.26 3.05 2.87
C ILE A 20 5.34 4.34 2.06
N ARG A 21 4.28 4.67 1.33
CA ARG A 21 4.19 5.87 0.49
C ARG A 21 2.85 6.59 0.73
N TYR A 22 2.84 7.90 0.52
CA TYR A 22 1.58 8.64 0.42
C TYR A 22 1.01 8.45 -0.98
N ALA A 23 -0.24 7.97 -1.06
CA ALA A 23 -0.92 7.81 -2.33
C ALA A 23 -1.04 9.17 -3.05
N ALA A 24 -0.72 9.18 -4.35
CA ALA A 24 -0.91 10.36 -5.18
C ALA A 24 -2.39 10.80 -5.19
N ALA A 25 -2.66 12.06 -4.84
CA ALA A 25 -4.02 12.58 -4.61
C ALA A 25 -4.96 12.54 -5.82
N GLN A 26 -4.44 12.26 -7.02
CA GLN A 26 -5.18 12.31 -8.28
C GLN A 26 -5.26 10.95 -8.98
N ALA A 27 -4.74 9.87 -8.37
CA ALA A 27 -4.80 8.56 -8.97
C ALA A 27 -6.24 8.01 -8.86
N PRO A 28 -6.90 7.69 -9.99
CA PRO A 28 -8.22 7.09 -9.94
C PRO A 28 -8.11 5.69 -9.32
N GLN A 29 -8.77 5.50 -8.18
CA GLN A 29 -8.86 4.19 -7.52
C GLN A 29 -10.28 3.64 -7.64
N ARG A 30 -10.39 2.38 -8.06
CA ARG A 30 -11.70 1.70 -8.20
C ARG A 30 -12.36 1.42 -6.86
N ALA A 31 -11.54 1.16 -5.84
CA ALA A 31 -11.97 0.84 -4.49
C ALA A 31 -11.39 1.87 -3.51
N SER A 32 -12.10 2.12 -2.42
CA SER A 32 -11.64 3.06 -1.39
C SER A 32 -10.44 2.52 -0.61
N ALA A 33 -10.33 1.20 -0.49
CA ALA A 33 -9.13 0.51 -0.04
C ALA A 33 -9.14 -0.95 -0.52
N TYR A 34 -7.96 -1.51 -0.71
CA TYR A 34 -7.79 -2.91 -1.06
C TYR A 34 -6.48 -3.48 -0.49
N LEU A 35 -6.44 -4.80 -0.40
CA LEU A 35 -5.30 -5.61 -0.01
C LEU A 35 -5.17 -6.76 -1.01
N ILE A 36 -3.99 -6.92 -1.58
CA ILE A 36 -3.67 -7.99 -2.52
C ILE A 36 -2.63 -8.88 -1.85
N ALA A 37 -2.80 -10.19 -1.95
CA ALA A 37 -1.81 -11.17 -1.50
C ALA A 37 -1.38 -12.05 -2.68
N ASP A 38 -0.06 -12.09 -2.90
CA ASP A 38 0.58 -12.64 -4.09
C ASP A 38 -0.03 -12.00 -5.36
N ASP A 39 -0.61 -12.81 -6.24
CA ASP A 39 -1.33 -12.41 -7.46
C ASP A 39 -2.69 -13.10 -7.58
N ARG A 40 -3.21 -13.62 -6.46
CA ARG A 40 -4.37 -14.55 -6.44
C ARG A 40 -5.50 -14.16 -5.51
N ALA A 41 -5.17 -13.50 -4.40
CA ALA A 41 -6.14 -13.15 -3.38
C ALA A 41 -6.27 -11.64 -3.28
N ILE A 42 -7.50 -11.17 -3.12
CA ILE A 42 -7.81 -9.77 -2.98
C ILE A 42 -8.94 -9.56 -1.99
N VAL A 43 -8.79 -8.53 -1.16
CA VAL A 43 -9.85 -7.99 -0.33
C VAL A 43 -10.00 -6.52 -0.67
N TYR A 44 -11.20 -6.05 -0.95
CA TYR A 44 -11.44 -4.64 -1.26
C TYR A 44 -12.76 -4.15 -0.69
N ARG A 45 -12.82 -2.84 -0.43
CA ARG A 45 -14.03 -2.11 -0.06
C ARG A 45 -14.30 -0.98 -1.05
N MET A 46 -15.56 -0.82 -1.42
CA MET A 46 -15.98 0.22 -2.37
C MET A 46 -16.19 1.57 -1.70
N ARG A 47 -16.63 1.59 -0.44
CA ARG A 47 -16.91 2.82 0.32
C ARG A 47 -16.00 2.90 1.53
N ALA A 48 -15.44 4.07 1.81
CA ALA A 48 -14.57 4.27 2.98
C ALA A 48 -15.36 4.28 4.30
N GLU A 49 -16.65 4.64 4.22
CA GLU A 49 -17.55 4.84 5.35
C GLU A 49 -18.14 3.53 5.89
N SER A 50 -18.05 2.44 5.12
CA SER A 50 -18.58 1.13 5.51
C SER A 50 -17.48 0.07 5.58
N TRP A 51 -17.73 -0.94 6.41
CA TRP A 51 -16.93 -2.16 6.46
C TRP A 51 -17.41 -3.22 5.47
N ASP A 52 -18.33 -2.85 4.58
CA ASP A 52 -18.83 -3.73 3.54
C ASP A 52 -17.81 -3.83 2.40
N GLY A 53 -17.46 -5.06 2.05
CA GLY A 53 -16.37 -5.36 1.14
C GLY A 53 -16.40 -6.80 0.67
N VAL A 54 -15.62 -7.08 -0.36
CA VAL A 54 -15.51 -8.41 -0.96
C VAL A 54 -14.13 -8.97 -0.64
N ALA A 55 -14.11 -10.22 -0.20
CA ALA A 55 -12.89 -11.00 -0.04
C ALA A 55 -12.93 -12.19 -1.00
N ASP A 56 -12.00 -12.23 -1.94
CA ASP A 56 -11.85 -13.31 -2.90
C ASP A 56 -10.43 -13.90 -2.79
N ILE A 57 -10.35 -15.17 -2.44
CA ILE A 57 -9.10 -15.82 -2.02
C ILE A 57 -8.39 -16.51 -3.20
N ASN A 58 -9.10 -16.71 -4.33
CA ASN A 58 -8.54 -17.43 -5.48
C ASN A 58 -9.07 -16.89 -6.82
N ASN A 59 -8.99 -15.58 -7.01
CA ASN A 59 -9.39 -14.91 -8.22
C ASN A 59 -8.22 -14.12 -8.80
N GLN A 60 -7.40 -14.86 -9.53
CA GLN A 60 -6.19 -14.35 -10.17
C GLN A 60 -6.47 -13.21 -11.16
N VAL A 61 -7.61 -13.26 -11.85
CA VAL A 61 -7.98 -12.23 -12.83
C VAL A 61 -8.20 -10.90 -12.11
N MET A 62 -8.98 -10.89 -11.04
CA MET A 62 -9.24 -9.68 -10.26
C MET A 62 -8.00 -9.21 -9.50
N ALA A 63 -7.27 -10.13 -8.87
CA ALA A 63 -6.04 -9.78 -8.15
C ALA A 63 -5.01 -9.11 -9.07
N ARG A 64 -4.79 -9.62 -10.29
CA ARG A 64 -3.87 -9.00 -11.26
C ARG A 64 -4.34 -7.65 -11.76
N LEU A 65 -5.64 -7.49 -11.98
CA LEU A 65 -6.21 -6.21 -12.42
C LEU A 65 -5.98 -5.10 -11.38
N TYR A 66 -6.25 -5.39 -10.11
CA TYR A 66 -6.00 -4.44 -9.03
C TYR A 66 -4.50 -4.26 -8.74
N LEU A 67 -3.67 -5.29 -8.98
CA LEU A 67 -2.22 -5.17 -8.85
C LEU A 67 -1.66 -4.19 -9.89
N GLN A 68 -2.16 -4.24 -11.13
CA GLN A 68 -1.78 -3.27 -12.16
C GLN A 68 -2.17 -1.83 -11.79
N GLU A 69 -3.38 -1.64 -11.23
CA GLU A 69 -3.81 -0.34 -10.71
C GLU A 69 -2.93 0.12 -9.54
N PHE A 70 -2.62 -0.79 -8.62
CA PHE A 70 -1.72 -0.52 -7.50
C PHE A 70 -0.35 -0.06 -7.99
N ASP A 71 0.26 -0.75 -8.95
CA ASP A 71 1.57 -0.40 -9.49
C ASP A 71 1.56 1.00 -10.14
N GLN A 72 0.47 1.37 -10.82
CA GLN A 72 0.32 2.71 -11.39
C GLN A 72 0.30 3.78 -10.30
N VAL A 73 -0.53 3.60 -9.27
CA VAL A 73 -0.60 4.52 -8.13
C VAL A 73 0.74 4.55 -7.39
N TRP A 74 1.36 3.40 -7.18
CA TRP A 74 2.62 3.23 -6.45
C TRP A 74 3.77 3.96 -7.12
N ASN A 75 3.87 3.87 -8.45
CA ASN A 75 4.88 4.56 -9.25
C ASN A 75 4.63 6.07 -9.32
N ALA A 76 3.37 6.51 -9.33
CA ALA A 76 3.00 7.92 -9.29
C ALA A 76 3.14 8.54 -7.88
N SER A 77 3.14 7.71 -6.84
CA SER A 77 3.22 8.16 -5.44
C SER A 77 4.65 8.52 -5.06
N GLU A 78 4.83 9.68 -4.42
CA GLU A 78 6.15 10.12 -3.98
C GLU A 78 6.74 9.15 -2.94
N VAL A 79 8.00 8.74 -3.17
CA VAL A 79 8.81 8.12 -2.14
C VAL A 79 9.14 9.22 -1.13
N GLU A 80 8.52 9.17 0.06
CA GLU A 80 8.78 10.14 1.12
C GLU A 80 10.29 10.22 1.38
N ARG A 81 10.93 11.33 0.98
CA ARG A 81 12.39 11.52 1.05
C ARG A 81 12.93 11.46 2.49
N GLY A 82 12.06 11.44 3.50
CA GLY A 82 12.39 11.31 4.93
C GLY A 82 12.45 9.89 5.49
N LEU A 83 12.05 8.85 4.73
CA LEU A 83 12.12 7.45 5.21
C LEU A 83 13.44 6.74 4.87
N ARG A 84 14.32 7.38 4.10
CA ARG A 84 15.71 6.92 3.89
C ARG A 84 16.62 7.47 4.97
N THR A 85 16.49 6.99 6.20
CA THR A 85 17.50 7.27 7.24
C THR A 85 18.51 6.13 7.34
N ARG A 86 19.66 6.40 6.73
CA ARG A 86 21.01 5.91 7.02
C ARG A 86 21.32 4.45 6.61
N THR A 87 21.83 4.33 5.39
CA THR A 87 22.89 3.37 5.06
C THR A 87 23.94 3.38 6.18
N ALA A 88 24.00 2.30 6.95
CA ALA A 88 25.07 2.05 7.90
C ALA A 88 26.35 1.75 7.12
N ARG A 89 27.13 2.79 6.86
CA ARG A 89 28.57 2.64 6.60
C ARG A 89 29.22 2.38 7.95
N ARG A 90 29.49 1.11 8.27
CA ARG A 90 30.50 0.74 9.27
C ARG A 90 31.68 0.15 8.50
N GLY A 91 32.83 0.79 8.68
CA GLY A 91 34.13 0.28 8.24
C GLY A 91 34.66 -0.79 9.17
#